data_AF-A0A519EGY5-F1
#
_entry.id   AF-A0A519EGY5-F1
#
_cell.length_a   1.000
_cell.length_b   1.000
_cell.length_c   1.000
_cell.angle_alpha   90.00
_cell.angle_beta   90.00
_cell.angle_gamma   90.00
#
_symmetry.space_group_name_H-M   'P 1'
#
loop_
_entity.id
_entity.type
_entity.pdbx_description
1 polymer ?
#
loop_
_entity_poly.entity_id
_entity_poly.type
_entity_poly.pdbx_seq_one_letter_code
_entity_poly.pdbx_strand_id
1 'polypeptide(L)'
;MNKSFRPSLSPSAHLSSRLSSRLSVLSLLLAAAGAAQAHQIWIEQPAGAKEPAVVRFGEFGENLREASPGLLDKFGQVRAIRLDGKGEQPVDAVKGKDGYALPFRAEAGESLLAEDAAYPLYSFKQGDKQVSNWYRPAARLVTGHAALPPKLTLDVVPAGQPGQFKVFFRGQPLAKAKVSLVTQSGWAKEAHSDAQGLVTFDLPWKGQYVAEVAHNDKTAGERQGPKGAEKYDAVNYVTSLTVVKADGVEPIAAGPAATPNK
;
A
#
# COMPACT_ATOMS: atom_id res chain seq x y z
N MET A 1 23.88 -85.95 35.34
CA MET A 1 24.36 -86.53 34.06
C MET A 1 24.43 -85.40 33.03
N ASN A 2 25.62 -84.81 32.84
CA ASN A 2 26.49 -85.03 31.66
C ASN A 2 25.90 -84.52 30.34
N LYS A 3 26.28 -83.33 29.86
CA LYS A 3 27.42 -83.11 28.94
C LYS A 3 27.48 -81.64 28.45
N SER A 4 28.71 -81.22 28.20
CA SER A 4 29.13 -79.97 27.56
C SER A 4 28.80 -79.93 26.06
N PHE A 5 28.68 -78.73 25.49
CA PHE A 5 29.46 -78.26 24.31
C PHE A 5 29.20 -76.76 24.04
N ARG A 6 30.27 -76.00 23.77
CA ARG A 6 30.31 -74.62 23.23
C ARG A 6 30.68 -74.69 21.72
N PRO A 7 30.89 -73.59 20.98
CA PRO A 7 30.05 -72.40 20.68
C PRO A 7 30.02 -72.10 19.15
N SER A 8 29.25 -71.10 18.69
CA SER A 8 29.56 -70.38 17.43
C SER A 8 28.88 -69.01 17.36
N LEU A 9 29.66 -68.01 16.95
CA LEU A 9 29.33 -66.60 16.65
C LEU A 9 28.41 -66.53 15.40
N SER A 10 27.61 -65.51 15.08
CA SER A 10 27.79 -64.05 15.08
C SER A 10 26.43 -63.37 14.68
N PRO A 11 26.31 -62.01 14.62
CA PRO A 11 25.14 -61.27 15.09
C PRO A 11 24.26 -60.62 14.00
N SER A 12 23.20 -59.91 14.48
CA SER A 12 22.32 -58.92 13.82
C SER A 12 20.88 -59.44 13.70
N ALA A 13 19.80 -58.72 14.03
CA ALA A 13 19.62 -57.28 14.19
C ALA A 13 18.32 -56.95 14.98
N HIS A 14 18.26 -55.70 15.44
CA HIS A 14 17.06 -54.88 15.75
C HIS A 14 16.15 -55.36 16.91
N LEU A 15 15.60 -54.51 17.78
CA LEU A 15 15.33 -53.08 17.74
C LEU A 15 15.12 -52.66 19.21
N SER A 16 15.82 -51.64 19.72
CA SER A 16 15.47 -51.04 21.02
C SER A 16 15.34 -49.53 20.87
N SER A 17 14.11 -49.06 21.02
CA SER A 17 13.73 -47.67 21.13
C SER A 17 14.50 -46.97 22.26
N ARG A 18 15.07 -45.79 21.99
CA ARG A 18 15.19 -44.76 23.02
C ARG A 18 14.86 -43.38 22.46
N LEU A 19 14.08 -42.72 23.28
CA LEU A 19 13.49 -41.40 23.18
C LEU A 19 14.54 -40.27 23.17
N SER A 20 14.24 -39.24 22.39
CA SER A 20 14.43 -37.81 22.68
C SER A 20 15.77 -37.32 23.24
N SER A 21 16.48 -36.49 22.47
CA SER A 21 16.61 -35.04 22.78
C SER A 21 17.49 -34.37 21.73
N ARG A 22 16.89 -33.63 20.80
CA ARG A 22 17.54 -32.51 20.10
C ARG A 22 16.49 -31.41 19.97
N LEU A 23 16.43 -30.52 20.97
CA LEU A 23 15.88 -29.19 20.76
C LEU A 23 16.81 -28.49 19.76
N SER A 24 16.49 -28.61 18.47
CA SER A 24 16.97 -27.65 17.49
C SER A 24 16.19 -26.37 17.72
N VAL A 25 16.80 -25.39 18.39
CA VAL A 25 16.26 -24.03 18.50
C VAL A 25 16.18 -23.46 17.09
N LEU A 26 14.95 -23.44 16.57
CA LEU A 26 14.62 -22.87 15.27
C LEU A 26 14.86 -21.37 15.34
N SER A 27 15.61 -20.89 14.35
CA SER A 27 16.13 -19.55 14.18
C SER A 27 15.05 -18.48 14.37
N LEU A 28 15.27 -17.54 15.31
CA LEU A 28 14.56 -16.28 15.35
C LEU A 28 15.10 -15.41 14.21
N LEU A 29 14.58 -15.63 12.99
CA LEU A 29 14.64 -14.63 11.92
C LEU A 29 13.77 -13.47 12.38
N LEU A 30 14.38 -12.56 13.14
CA LEU A 30 13.81 -11.26 13.43
C LEU A 30 13.62 -10.59 12.08
N ALA A 31 12.39 -10.67 11.57
CA ALA A 31 12.00 -10.00 10.35
C ALA A 31 12.42 -8.55 10.51
N ALA A 32 13.30 -8.09 9.62
CA ALA A 32 13.53 -6.68 9.43
C ALA A 32 12.17 -6.11 9.02
N ALA A 33 11.43 -5.59 10.02
CA ALA A 33 10.34 -4.66 9.82
C ALA A 33 11.00 -3.40 9.24
N GLY A 34 11.27 -3.45 7.93
CA GLY A 34 11.62 -2.26 7.18
C GLY A 34 10.51 -1.26 7.45
N ALA A 35 10.90 -0.04 7.85
CA ALA A 35 9.98 1.05 8.13
C ALA A 35 8.89 1.06 7.07
N ALA A 36 7.65 0.76 7.46
CA ALA A 36 6.50 1.12 6.65
C ALA A 36 6.64 2.62 6.46
N GLN A 37 6.95 3.05 5.24
CA GLN A 37 6.85 4.46 4.88
C GLN A 37 5.34 4.75 4.93
N ALA A 38 4.91 5.29 6.06
CA ALA A 38 3.50 5.40 6.40
C ALA A 38 2.81 6.55 5.65
N HIS A 39 3.59 7.53 5.19
CA HIS A 39 3.10 8.61 4.36
C HIS A 39 2.66 8.12 2.99
N GLN A 40 1.41 8.42 2.66
CA GLN A 40 0.79 8.21 1.37
C GLN A 40 0.09 9.48 0.92
N ILE A 41 -0.34 9.54 -0.33
CA ILE A 41 -1.39 10.47 -0.75
C ILE A 41 -2.72 9.74 -0.84
N TRP A 42 -3.83 10.44 -0.58
CA TRP A 42 -5.19 9.99 -0.87
C TRP A 42 -6.03 11.17 -1.35
N ILE A 43 -7.16 10.88 -2.00
CA ILE A 43 -8.07 11.93 -2.47
C ILE A 43 -9.27 11.96 -1.52
N GLU A 44 -9.60 13.13 -0.99
CA GLU A 44 -10.78 13.37 -0.18
C GLU A 44 -11.84 14.14 -0.96
N GLN A 45 -13.09 13.74 -0.76
CA GLN A 45 -14.27 14.53 -1.14
C GLN A 45 -15.27 14.50 0.00
N PRO A 46 -15.50 15.62 0.71
CA PRO A 46 -16.49 15.69 1.76
C PRO A 46 -17.88 15.39 1.18
N ALA A 47 -18.63 14.47 1.80
CA ALA A 47 -20.00 14.17 1.38
C ALA A 47 -20.89 15.43 1.52
N GLY A 48 -21.74 15.71 0.51
CA GLY A 48 -22.68 16.83 0.54
C GLY A 48 -22.10 18.23 0.35
N ALA A 49 -20.78 18.39 0.22
CA ALA A 49 -20.15 19.66 -0.09
C ALA A 49 -20.04 19.89 -1.61
N LYS A 50 -20.26 21.12 -2.08
CA LYS A 50 -19.88 21.55 -3.45
C LYS A 50 -18.38 21.79 -3.60
N GLU A 51 -17.60 21.49 -2.55
CA GLU A 51 -16.16 21.67 -2.55
C GLU A 51 -15.48 20.68 -3.50
N PRO A 52 -14.41 21.13 -4.17
CA PRO A 52 -13.61 20.27 -5.02
C PRO A 52 -12.91 19.16 -4.23
N ALA A 53 -12.45 18.12 -4.92
CA ALA A 53 -11.54 17.14 -4.33
C ALA A 53 -10.23 17.79 -3.88
N VAL A 54 -9.63 17.19 -2.84
CA VAL A 54 -8.28 17.54 -2.40
C VAL A 54 -7.43 16.29 -2.32
N VAL A 55 -6.23 16.34 -2.92
CA VAL A 55 -5.18 15.35 -2.68
C VAL A 55 -4.52 15.69 -1.35
N ARG A 56 -4.67 14.80 -0.37
CA ARG A 56 -4.03 14.90 0.94
C ARG A 56 -2.72 14.11 0.94
N PHE A 57 -1.86 14.42 1.90
CA PHE A 57 -0.62 13.70 2.18
C PHE A 57 -0.50 13.47 3.67
N GLY A 58 -0.01 12.31 4.10
CA GLY A 58 0.02 11.92 5.53
C GLY A 58 -0.42 10.48 5.75
N GLU A 59 -1.06 10.25 6.89
CA GLU A 59 -1.49 8.93 7.37
C GLU A 59 -2.99 8.98 7.70
N PHE A 60 -3.82 8.44 6.81
CA PHE A 60 -5.27 8.54 6.94
C PHE A 60 -5.80 7.90 8.22
N GLY A 61 -5.27 6.72 8.57
CA GLY A 61 -5.63 5.99 9.79
C GLY A 61 -5.23 6.73 11.08
N GLU A 62 -4.16 7.51 11.06
CA GLU A 62 -3.72 8.31 12.22
C GLU A 62 -4.40 9.68 12.29
N ASN A 63 -5.35 9.94 11.39
CA ASN A 63 -5.97 11.25 11.24
C ASN A 63 -4.94 12.37 10.99
N LEU A 64 -3.80 12.05 10.36
CA LEU A 64 -2.68 12.94 10.11
C LEU A 64 -2.72 13.48 8.68
N ARG A 65 -2.83 14.82 8.54
CA ARG A 65 -2.63 15.51 7.26
C ARG A 65 -1.37 16.36 7.38
N GLU A 66 -0.41 16.14 6.50
CA GLU A 66 0.75 16.99 6.36
C GLU A 66 0.37 18.37 5.82
N ALA A 67 1.19 19.36 6.17
CA ALA A 67 0.93 20.76 5.87
C ALA A 67 2.12 21.44 5.19
N SER A 68 1.86 22.65 4.68
CA SER A 68 2.87 23.62 4.26
C SER A 68 2.91 24.79 5.27
N PRO A 69 4.09 25.24 5.70
CA PRO A 69 5.39 24.63 5.42
C PRO A 69 5.54 23.27 6.10
N GLY A 70 6.30 22.35 5.50
CA GLY A 70 6.53 20.99 6.03
C GLY A 70 6.72 19.94 4.95
N LEU A 71 6.39 18.68 5.26
CA LEU A 71 6.61 17.57 4.32
C LEU A 71 5.82 17.70 3.00
N LEU A 72 4.73 18.47 2.99
CA LEU A 72 3.96 18.79 1.78
C LEU A 72 4.81 19.59 0.77
N ASP A 73 5.89 20.26 1.21
CA ASP A 73 6.78 21.04 0.34
C ASP A 73 7.74 20.18 -0.49
N LYS A 74 7.82 18.87 -0.24
CA LYS A 74 8.69 17.95 -0.98
C LYS A 74 8.15 17.55 -2.34
N PHE A 75 6.84 17.63 -2.55
CA PHE A 75 6.20 17.29 -3.81
C PHE A 75 6.67 18.21 -4.92
N GLY A 76 7.06 17.63 -6.06
CA GLY A 76 7.57 18.37 -7.20
C GLY A 76 6.45 18.87 -8.10
N GLN A 77 5.51 17.98 -8.44
CA GLN A 77 4.34 18.29 -9.27
C GLN A 77 3.28 17.21 -9.09
N VAL A 78 2.24 17.51 -8.31
CA VAL A 78 1.07 16.63 -8.19
C VAL A 78 0.22 16.79 -9.44
N ARG A 79 0.19 15.76 -10.27
CA ARG A 79 -0.68 15.67 -11.44
C ARG A 79 -1.93 14.91 -11.07
N ALA A 80 -3.07 15.38 -11.55
CA ALA A 80 -4.35 14.72 -11.35
C ALA A 80 -5.07 14.50 -12.67
N ILE A 81 -5.91 13.46 -12.72
CA ILE A 81 -6.69 13.09 -13.89
C ILE A 81 -8.11 12.78 -13.43
N ARG A 82 -9.11 13.40 -14.06
CA ARG A 82 -10.51 12.97 -13.95
C ARG A 82 -10.84 12.01 -15.08
N LEU A 83 -11.45 10.88 -14.71
CA LEU A 83 -12.00 9.87 -15.62
C LEU A 83 -13.52 9.93 -15.53
N ASP A 84 -14.18 10.41 -16.57
CA ASP A 84 -15.63 10.64 -16.62
C ASP A 84 -16.39 9.62 -17.51
N GLY A 85 -15.71 8.56 -17.92
CA GLY A 85 -16.21 7.55 -18.86
C GLY A 85 -16.21 7.99 -20.33
N LYS A 86 -16.01 9.28 -20.63
CA LYS A 86 -15.87 9.81 -22.00
C LYS A 86 -14.41 10.06 -22.38
N GLY A 87 -13.56 10.33 -21.39
CA GLY A 87 -12.14 10.54 -21.60
C GLY A 87 -11.38 10.83 -20.32
N GLU A 88 -10.15 11.31 -20.50
CA GLU A 88 -9.25 11.73 -19.42
C GLU A 88 -9.12 13.25 -19.45
N GLN A 89 -9.31 13.89 -18.31
CA GLN A 89 -9.12 15.35 -18.14
C GLN A 89 -7.96 15.58 -17.17
N PRO A 90 -6.72 15.77 -17.68
CA PRO A 90 -5.55 16.00 -16.85
C PRO A 90 -5.49 17.45 -16.35
N VAL A 91 -4.97 17.63 -15.15
CA VAL A 91 -4.69 18.96 -14.56
C VAL A 91 -3.55 18.89 -13.55
N ASP A 92 -2.85 20.01 -13.38
CA ASP A 92 -1.97 20.19 -12.24
C ASP A 92 -2.79 20.57 -11.00
N ALA A 93 -2.58 19.85 -9.91
CA ALA A 93 -3.26 20.13 -8.65
C ALA A 93 -2.68 21.41 -8.01
N VAL A 94 -3.55 22.27 -7.48
CA VAL A 94 -3.14 23.56 -6.91
C VAL A 94 -2.76 23.37 -5.44
N LYS A 95 -1.50 23.58 -5.11
CA LYS A 95 -1.01 23.44 -3.73
C LYS A 95 -1.68 24.46 -2.79
N GLY A 96 -2.23 23.96 -1.69
CA GLY A 96 -2.75 24.73 -0.55
C GLY A 96 -1.98 24.44 0.74
N LYS A 97 -2.57 24.82 1.88
CA LYS A 97 -1.93 24.68 3.20
C LYS A 97 -1.80 23.23 3.68
N ASP A 98 -2.72 22.35 3.28
CA ASP A 98 -2.90 21.00 3.85
C ASP A 98 -3.24 19.95 2.77
N GLY A 99 -2.85 20.24 1.53
CA GLY A 99 -3.09 19.37 0.38
C GLY A 99 -3.02 20.12 -0.94
N TYR A 100 -3.39 19.41 -2.01
CA TYR A 100 -3.48 19.97 -3.36
C TYR A 100 -4.93 19.93 -3.84
N ALA A 101 -5.51 21.11 -4.05
CA ALA A 101 -6.88 21.26 -4.53
C ALA A 101 -6.97 20.88 -6.01
N LEU A 102 -8.01 20.13 -6.35
CA LEU A 102 -8.35 19.77 -7.72
C LEU A 102 -9.43 20.74 -8.24
N PRO A 103 -9.54 20.99 -9.55
CA PRO A 103 -10.62 21.81 -10.12
C PRO A 103 -11.92 21.02 -10.30
N PHE A 104 -11.96 19.76 -9.88
CA PHE A 104 -13.08 18.86 -10.10
C PHE A 104 -13.52 18.16 -8.81
N ARG A 105 -14.80 17.77 -8.84
CA ARG A 105 -15.36 16.74 -7.98
C ARG A 105 -15.65 15.50 -8.83
N ALA A 106 -15.65 14.33 -8.21
CA ALA A 106 -16.03 13.08 -8.85
C ALA A 106 -17.55 12.98 -8.74
N GLU A 107 -18.21 12.88 -9.87
CA GLU A 107 -19.63 12.56 -9.92
C GLU A 107 -19.83 11.04 -9.90
N ALA A 108 -21.08 10.61 -9.79
CA ALA A 108 -21.43 9.19 -9.82
C ALA A 108 -20.91 8.51 -11.10
N GLY A 109 -20.15 7.42 -10.94
CA GLY A 109 -19.52 6.68 -12.04
C GLY A 109 -18.14 7.19 -12.47
N GLU A 110 -17.67 8.29 -11.90
CA GLU A 110 -16.36 8.85 -12.21
C GLU A 110 -15.25 8.31 -11.30
N SER A 111 -14.00 8.53 -11.72
CA SER A 111 -12.82 8.31 -10.91
C SER A 111 -11.86 9.47 -11.00
N LEU A 112 -11.19 9.77 -9.90
CA LEU A 112 -10.08 10.73 -9.87
C LEU A 112 -8.79 9.98 -9.60
N LEU A 113 -7.73 10.38 -10.26
CA LEU A 113 -6.38 9.90 -10.05
C LEU A 113 -5.49 11.07 -9.65
N ALA A 114 -4.47 10.80 -8.84
CA ALA A 114 -3.38 11.72 -8.58
C ALA A 114 -2.06 10.95 -8.44
N GLU A 115 -0.96 11.52 -8.91
CA GLU A 115 0.39 11.01 -8.63
C GLU A 115 1.41 12.15 -8.59
N ASP A 116 2.55 11.90 -7.95
CA ASP A 116 3.73 12.76 -8.08
C ASP A 116 4.93 11.92 -8.55
N ALA A 117 5.30 12.14 -9.82
CA ALA A 117 6.46 11.53 -10.46
C ALA A 117 7.71 12.42 -10.39
N ALA A 118 7.70 13.47 -9.58
CA ALA A 118 8.81 14.40 -9.37
C ALA A 118 9.28 14.45 -7.90
N TYR A 119 8.66 13.67 -7.01
CA TYR A 119 9.06 13.58 -5.60
C TYR A 119 10.57 13.26 -5.48
N PRO A 120 11.34 13.96 -4.63
CA PRO A 120 12.79 13.83 -4.57
C PRO A 120 13.24 12.41 -4.23
N LEU A 121 14.37 12.01 -4.82
CA LEU A 121 15.06 10.79 -4.37
C LEU A 121 15.52 10.98 -2.93
N TYR A 122 15.55 9.89 -2.18
CA TYR A 122 16.13 9.86 -0.85
C TYR A 122 17.17 8.74 -0.78
N SER A 123 18.25 8.99 -0.04
CA SER A 123 19.30 8.00 0.17
C SER A 123 19.31 7.52 1.60
N PHE A 124 19.55 6.22 1.79
CA PHE A 124 19.79 5.63 3.11
C PHE A 124 20.92 4.61 3.03
N LYS A 125 21.49 4.26 4.19
CA LYS A 125 22.52 3.22 4.28
C LYS A 125 21.87 1.86 4.48
N GLN A 126 22.29 0.87 3.71
CA GLN A 126 21.96 -0.54 3.90
C GLN A 126 23.26 -1.32 4.05
N GLY A 127 23.65 -1.56 5.31
CA GLY A 127 25.02 -1.99 5.62
C GLY A 127 26.03 -0.95 5.14
N ASP A 128 27.03 -1.39 4.37
CA ASP A 128 28.07 -0.50 3.82
C ASP A 128 27.67 0.18 2.50
N LYS A 129 26.51 -0.16 1.94
CA LYS A 129 26.04 0.42 0.67
C LYS A 129 25.14 1.63 0.93
N GLN A 130 25.37 2.70 0.18
CA GLN A 130 24.39 3.77 0.03
C GLN A 130 23.38 3.36 -1.05
N VAL A 131 22.10 3.42 -0.72
CA VAL A 131 20.98 3.08 -1.61
C VAL A 131 20.18 4.35 -1.86
N SER A 132 20.00 4.71 -3.12
CA SER A 132 19.14 5.80 -3.59
C SER A 132 17.78 5.23 -3.98
N ASN A 133 16.71 5.65 -3.30
CA ASN A 133 15.36 5.17 -3.56
C ASN A 133 14.44 6.29 -4.04
N TRP A 134 13.50 5.93 -4.89
CA TRP A 134 12.50 6.84 -5.40
C TRP A 134 11.12 6.52 -4.85
N TYR A 135 10.57 7.44 -4.05
CA TYR A 135 9.17 7.37 -3.63
C TYR A 135 8.24 7.81 -4.77
N ARG A 136 7.25 6.97 -5.12
CA ARG A 136 6.22 7.22 -6.14
C ARG A 136 4.83 7.15 -5.52
N PRO A 137 4.32 8.25 -4.95
CA PRO A 137 2.95 8.34 -4.46
C PRO A 137 1.94 8.38 -5.60
N ALA A 138 0.85 7.63 -5.44
CA ALA A 138 -0.35 7.76 -6.25
C ALA A 138 -1.62 7.58 -5.41
N ALA A 139 -2.75 8.06 -5.91
CA ALA A 139 -4.05 7.88 -5.31
C ALA A 139 -5.13 7.75 -6.38
N ARG A 140 -6.17 7.00 -6.05
CA ARG A 140 -7.41 6.91 -6.81
C ARG A 140 -8.58 7.19 -5.86
N LEU A 141 -9.60 7.89 -6.34
CA LEU A 141 -10.93 7.93 -5.74
C LEU A 141 -11.93 7.38 -6.75
N VAL A 142 -12.88 6.58 -6.27
CA VAL A 142 -13.98 6.06 -7.09
C VAL A 142 -15.32 6.35 -6.41
N THR A 143 -16.35 6.55 -7.21
CA THR A 143 -17.73 6.78 -6.74
C THR A 143 -18.65 5.58 -6.96
N GLY A 144 -18.08 4.42 -7.30
CA GLY A 144 -18.82 3.18 -7.53
C GLY A 144 -17.93 1.94 -7.39
N HIS A 145 -18.54 0.77 -7.54
CA HIS A 145 -17.87 -0.53 -7.39
C HIS A 145 -17.72 -1.30 -8.72
N ALA A 146 -18.15 -0.71 -9.85
CA ALA A 146 -17.98 -1.31 -11.16
C ALA A 146 -16.50 -1.61 -11.43
N ALA A 147 -16.21 -2.74 -12.08
CA ALA A 147 -14.83 -3.10 -12.38
C ALA A 147 -14.19 -2.04 -13.30
N LEU A 148 -13.00 -1.56 -12.94
CA LEU A 148 -12.27 -0.56 -13.71
C LEU A 148 -10.92 -1.10 -14.18
N PRO A 149 -10.41 -0.68 -15.35
CA PRO A 149 -9.03 -0.97 -15.75
C PRO A 149 -8.02 -0.15 -14.94
N PRO A 150 -6.79 -0.65 -14.73
CA PRO A 150 -5.72 0.12 -14.12
C PRO A 150 -5.27 1.26 -15.04
N LYS A 151 -4.86 2.37 -14.43
CA LYS A 151 -4.34 3.59 -15.08
C LYS A 151 -3.05 4.09 -14.43
N LEU A 152 -2.81 3.73 -13.16
CA LEU A 152 -1.57 4.02 -12.44
C LEU A 152 -0.56 2.88 -12.59
N THR A 153 0.73 3.17 -12.33
CA THR A 153 1.79 2.15 -12.40
C THR A 153 1.61 1.05 -11.35
N LEU A 154 1.39 1.44 -10.10
CA LEU A 154 0.76 0.59 -9.09
C LEU A 154 -0.66 1.12 -8.95
N ASP A 155 -1.67 0.26 -9.05
CA ASP A 155 -3.07 0.68 -9.00
C ASP A 155 -3.89 -0.30 -8.18
N VAL A 156 -4.92 0.22 -7.52
CA VAL A 156 -5.95 -0.56 -6.84
C VAL A 156 -7.28 -0.07 -7.35
N VAL A 157 -8.06 -0.97 -7.94
CA VAL A 157 -9.32 -0.65 -8.62
C VAL A 157 -10.46 -1.51 -8.07
N PRO A 158 -11.71 -1.04 -8.11
CA PRO A 158 -12.85 -1.89 -7.82
C PRO A 158 -12.93 -3.09 -8.78
N ALA A 159 -13.46 -4.20 -8.30
CA ALA A 159 -13.53 -5.47 -9.03
C ALA A 159 -14.95 -5.89 -9.43
N GLY A 160 -15.93 -4.99 -9.35
CA GLY A 160 -17.32 -5.25 -9.76
C GLY A 160 -18.28 -5.54 -8.61
N GLN A 161 -17.79 -5.70 -7.38
CA GLN A 161 -18.61 -5.92 -6.18
C GLN A 161 -18.15 -5.00 -5.05
N PRO A 162 -19.06 -4.56 -4.15
CA PRO A 162 -18.68 -3.80 -2.96
C PRO A 162 -17.61 -4.55 -2.15
N GLY A 163 -16.55 -3.85 -1.74
CA GLY A 163 -15.45 -4.43 -0.96
C GLY A 163 -14.48 -5.33 -1.73
N GLN A 164 -14.72 -5.58 -3.02
CA GLN A 164 -13.76 -6.30 -3.87
C GLN A 164 -12.90 -5.33 -4.67
N PHE A 165 -11.59 -5.54 -4.58
CA PHE A 165 -10.59 -4.73 -5.28
C PHE A 165 -9.60 -5.63 -6.02
N LYS A 166 -9.02 -5.11 -7.11
CA LYS A 166 -7.90 -5.74 -7.80
C LYS A 166 -6.68 -4.83 -7.76
N VAL A 167 -5.53 -5.42 -7.42
CA VAL A 167 -4.24 -4.74 -7.41
C VAL A 167 -3.49 -5.06 -8.70
N PHE A 168 -2.97 -4.03 -9.34
CA PHE A 168 -2.18 -4.13 -10.56
C PHE A 168 -0.82 -3.47 -10.38
N PHE A 169 0.21 -4.05 -10.98
CA PHE A 169 1.50 -3.41 -11.20
C PHE A 169 1.86 -3.47 -12.68
N ARG A 170 2.11 -2.31 -13.29
CA ARG A 170 2.36 -2.13 -14.73
C ARG A 170 1.28 -2.80 -15.60
N GLY A 171 0.01 -2.64 -15.19
CA GLY A 171 -1.15 -3.21 -15.87
C GLY A 171 -1.33 -4.72 -15.69
N GLN A 172 -0.42 -5.41 -14.99
CA GLN A 172 -0.54 -6.84 -14.71
C GLN A 172 -1.09 -7.08 -13.30
N PRO A 173 -1.95 -8.09 -13.08
CA PRO A 173 -2.40 -8.44 -11.74
C PRO A 173 -1.22 -8.70 -10.79
N LEU A 174 -1.22 -8.05 -9.63
CA LEU A 174 -0.17 -8.21 -8.63
C LEU A 174 -0.66 -9.17 -7.54
N ALA A 175 -0.17 -10.40 -7.59
CA ALA A 175 -0.48 -11.41 -6.58
C ALA A 175 0.27 -11.19 -5.26
N LYS A 176 -0.35 -11.61 -4.15
CA LYS A 176 0.21 -11.50 -2.80
C LYS A 176 0.57 -10.06 -2.39
N ALA A 177 -0.03 -9.07 -3.03
CA ALA A 177 0.09 -7.68 -2.62
C ALA A 177 -0.62 -7.53 -1.27
N LYS A 178 0.07 -7.00 -0.27
CA LYS A 178 -0.55 -6.62 0.99
C LYS A 178 -1.38 -5.36 0.76
N VAL A 179 -2.66 -5.42 1.09
CA VAL A 179 -3.59 -4.30 1.06
C VAL A 179 -4.07 -4.03 2.47
N SER A 180 -3.90 -2.80 2.95
CA SER A 180 -4.44 -2.34 4.24
C SER A 180 -5.67 -1.49 3.97
N LEU A 181 -6.85 -1.95 4.41
CA LEU A 181 -8.07 -1.16 4.34
C LEU A 181 -8.27 -0.42 5.66
N VAL A 182 -8.21 0.90 5.62
CA VAL A 182 -8.23 1.76 6.81
C VAL A 182 -9.45 2.69 6.84
N THR A 183 -9.87 3.06 8.03
CA THR A 183 -10.79 4.18 8.30
C THR A 183 -10.07 5.29 9.05
N GLN A 184 -10.64 6.50 9.06
CA GLN A 184 -10.06 7.65 9.75
C GLN A 184 -9.96 7.48 11.28
N SER A 185 -10.64 6.48 11.85
CA SER A 185 -10.53 6.14 13.27
C SER A 185 -9.29 5.32 13.62
N GLY A 186 -8.48 4.97 12.62
CA GLY A 186 -7.35 4.07 12.78
C GLY A 186 -7.74 2.59 12.81
N TRP A 187 -9.01 2.26 12.59
CA TRP A 187 -9.34 0.86 12.33
C TRP A 187 -8.73 0.45 11.00
N ALA A 188 -8.08 -0.71 10.98
CA ALA A 188 -7.45 -1.27 9.81
C ALA A 188 -7.75 -2.77 9.71
N LYS A 189 -7.92 -3.26 8.48
CA LYS A 189 -7.91 -4.70 8.16
C LYS A 189 -6.94 -4.94 7.02
N GLU A 190 -6.05 -5.88 7.21
CA GLU A 190 -5.08 -6.27 6.19
C GLU A 190 -5.51 -7.57 5.50
N ALA A 191 -5.29 -7.63 4.19
CA ALA A 191 -5.42 -8.86 3.42
C ALA A 191 -4.37 -8.89 2.30
N HIS A 192 -4.20 -10.06 1.69
CA HIS A 192 -3.29 -10.22 0.55
C HIS A 192 -4.11 -10.57 -0.70
N SER A 193 -3.72 -10.01 -1.84
CA SER A 193 -4.34 -10.34 -3.12
C SER A 193 -4.04 -11.78 -3.54
N ASP A 194 -4.99 -12.39 -4.26
CA ASP A 194 -4.84 -13.72 -4.85
C ASP A 194 -4.01 -13.72 -6.16
N ALA A 195 -3.98 -14.86 -6.86
CA ALA A 195 -3.22 -15.00 -8.11
C ALA A 195 -3.71 -14.08 -9.24
N GLN A 196 -4.95 -13.60 -9.17
CA GLN A 196 -5.58 -12.67 -10.11
C GLN A 196 -5.55 -11.23 -9.60
N GLY A 197 -4.78 -10.96 -8.54
CA GLY A 197 -4.66 -9.65 -7.91
C GLY A 197 -5.89 -9.25 -7.11
N LEU A 198 -6.89 -10.13 -6.93
CA LEU A 198 -8.15 -9.84 -6.24
C LEU A 198 -7.97 -9.90 -4.73
N VAL A 199 -8.57 -8.95 -4.01
CA VAL A 199 -8.70 -8.93 -2.55
C VAL A 199 -10.13 -8.54 -2.17
N THR A 200 -10.64 -9.07 -1.07
CA THR A 200 -12.01 -8.80 -0.60
C THR A 200 -11.99 -8.37 0.86
N PHE A 201 -12.76 -7.33 1.17
CA PHE A 201 -12.97 -6.81 2.51
C PHE A 201 -14.46 -6.64 2.80
N ASP A 202 -14.80 -6.79 4.08
CA ASP A 202 -16.09 -6.34 4.60
C ASP A 202 -16.02 -4.83 4.84
N LEU A 203 -17.06 -4.10 4.39
CA LEU A 203 -17.19 -2.66 4.59
C LEU A 203 -18.39 -2.37 5.51
N PRO A 204 -18.31 -2.64 6.82
CA PRO A 204 -19.48 -2.60 7.70
C PRO A 204 -20.05 -1.19 7.90
N TRP A 205 -19.20 -0.16 7.87
CA TRP A 205 -19.58 1.22 8.18
C TRP A 205 -19.90 2.02 6.94
N LYS A 206 -20.81 2.99 7.07
CA LYS A 206 -20.90 4.08 6.11
C LYS A 206 -19.70 5.02 6.27
N GLY A 207 -19.34 5.74 5.21
CA GLY A 207 -18.26 6.71 5.20
C GLY A 207 -17.07 6.29 4.34
N GLN A 208 -15.95 6.97 4.56
CA GLN A 208 -14.75 6.82 3.74
C GLN A 208 -13.87 5.67 4.25
N TYR A 209 -13.45 4.83 3.31
CA TYR A 209 -12.36 3.89 3.48
C TYR A 209 -11.22 4.24 2.52
N VAL A 210 -10.00 3.98 2.95
CA VAL A 210 -8.81 4.09 2.09
C VAL A 210 -8.12 2.73 2.08
N ALA A 211 -7.97 2.14 0.89
CA ALA A 211 -7.19 0.92 0.69
C ALA A 211 -5.77 1.30 0.27
N GLU A 212 -4.78 0.87 1.02
CA GLU A 212 -3.38 1.25 0.86
C GLU A 212 -2.57 0.05 0.37
N VAL A 213 -1.76 0.26 -0.66
CA VAL A 213 -0.82 -0.75 -1.17
C VAL A 213 0.54 -0.13 -1.40
N ALA A 214 1.59 -0.91 -1.15
CA ALA A 214 2.94 -0.55 -1.51
C ALA A 214 3.60 -1.68 -2.32
N HIS A 215 4.45 -1.30 -3.28
CA HIS A 215 5.25 -2.23 -4.06
C HIS A 215 6.66 -1.65 -4.26
N ASN A 216 7.66 -2.37 -3.76
CA ASN A 216 9.06 -2.00 -3.92
C ASN A 216 9.67 -2.73 -5.12
N ASP A 217 9.95 -1.99 -6.18
CA ASP A 217 10.67 -2.46 -7.35
C ASP A 217 12.17 -2.17 -7.19
N LYS A 218 12.97 -3.22 -7.05
CA LYS A 218 14.44 -3.13 -6.88
C LYS A 218 15.21 -3.01 -8.19
N THR A 219 14.52 -2.66 -9.27
CA THR A 219 15.13 -2.40 -10.56
C THR A 219 15.76 -1.01 -10.55
N ALA A 220 17.09 -0.95 -10.66
CA ALA A 220 17.82 0.29 -10.78
C ALA A 220 17.50 1.01 -12.11
N GLY A 221 17.60 2.33 -12.11
CA GLY A 221 17.33 3.15 -13.27
C GLY A 221 17.81 4.58 -13.14
N GLU A 222 17.36 5.40 -14.09
CA GLU A 222 17.70 6.83 -14.18
C GLU A 222 16.44 7.64 -14.47
N ARG A 223 16.39 8.88 -13.97
CA ARG A 223 15.35 9.86 -14.28
C ARG A 223 15.96 11.22 -14.57
N GLN A 224 15.24 12.06 -15.30
CA GLN A 224 15.59 13.48 -15.40
C GLN A 224 15.15 14.20 -14.11
N GLY A 225 16.11 14.77 -13.38
CA GLY A 225 15.89 15.62 -12.23
C GLY A 225 16.14 17.10 -12.52
N PRO A 226 15.91 17.99 -11.54
CA PRO A 226 16.09 19.44 -11.70
C PRO A 226 17.53 19.86 -12.04
N LYS A 227 18.52 19.02 -11.70
CA LYS A 227 19.96 19.29 -11.89
C LYS A 227 20.62 18.38 -12.94
N GLY A 228 19.83 17.63 -13.72
CA GLY A 228 20.34 16.63 -14.67
C GLY A 228 19.84 15.22 -14.36
N ALA A 229 20.48 14.24 -14.97
CA ALA A 229 20.18 12.82 -14.75
C ALA A 229 20.45 12.40 -13.29
N GLU A 230 19.48 11.73 -12.67
CA GLU A 230 19.54 11.18 -11.31
C GLU A 230 19.37 9.66 -11.35
N LYS A 231 20.32 8.93 -10.77
CA LYS A 231 20.26 7.47 -10.66
C LYS A 231 19.54 7.04 -9.37
N TYR A 232 18.76 5.98 -9.48
CA TYR A 232 18.12 5.31 -8.34
C TYR A 232 18.36 3.80 -8.42
N ASP A 233 18.41 3.17 -7.26
CA ASP A 233 18.61 1.73 -7.11
C ASP A 233 17.27 0.99 -7.00
N ALA A 234 16.22 1.68 -6.56
CA ALA A 234 14.89 1.13 -6.40
C ALA A 234 13.80 2.21 -6.50
N VAL A 235 12.55 1.76 -6.66
CA VAL A 235 11.36 2.60 -6.62
C VAL A 235 10.36 2.00 -5.62
N ASN A 236 9.97 2.80 -4.63
CA ASN A 236 8.87 2.49 -3.73
C ASN A 236 7.58 3.13 -4.25
N TYR A 237 6.75 2.33 -4.92
CA TYR A 237 5.41 2.73 -5.31
C TYR A 237 4.47 2.59 -4.12
N VAL A 238 3.72 3.64 -3.83
CA VAL A 238 2.65 3.62 -2.82
C VAL A 238 1.40 4.17 -3.47
N THR A 239 0.31 3.42 -3.38
CA THR A 239 -0.95 3.80 -3.99
C THR A 239 -2.09 3.60 -3.02
N SER A 240 -2.97 4.59 -2.95
CA SER A 240 -4.22 4.48 -2.20
C SER A 240 -5.43 4.45 -3.12
N LEU A 241 -6.48 3.77 -2.68
CA LEU A 241 -7.82 3.84 -3.25
C LEU A 241 -8.80 4.34 -2.19
N THR A 242 -9.35 5.53 -2.38
CA THR A 242 -10.47 6.04 -1.61
C THR A 242 -11.78 5.50 -2.17
N VAL A 243 -12.58 4.87 -1.31
CA VAL A 243 -13.99 4.55 -1.57
C VAL A 243 -14.87 5.20 -0.52
N VAL A 244 -16.04 5.68 -0.93
CA VAL A 244 -17.05 6.23 0.00
C VAL A 244 -18.28 5.35 -0.04
N LYS A 245 -18.63 4.76 1.10
CA LYS A 245 -19.82 3.93 1.26
C LYS A 245 -20.96 4.79 1.81
N ALA A 246 -22.09 4.82 1.10
CA ALA A 246 -23.24 5.66 1.48
C ALA A 246 -24.06 5.07 2.65
N ASP A 247 -24.01 3.76 2.83
CA ASP A 247 -24.83 2.98 3.76
C ASP A 247 -23.97 2.13 4.71
N GLY A 248 -24.60 1.48 5.69
CA GLY A 248 -23.91 0.70 6.72
C GLY A 248 -24.08 1.30 8.12
N VAL A 249 -23.45 0.69 9.10
CA VAL A 249 -23.48 1.17 10.50
C VAL A 249 -22.67 2.47 10.65
N GLU A 250 -22.93 3.23 11.71
CA GLU A 250 -22.18 4.46 12.00
C GLU A 250 -20.68 4.14 12.20
N PRO A 251 -19.76 4.85 11.53
CA PRO A 251 -18.33 4.58 11.67
C PRO A 251 -17.86 4.88 13.10
N ILE A 252 -16.79 4.19 13.51
CA ILE A 252 -16.05 4.56 14.71
C ILE A 252 -15.57 6.01 14.52
N ALA A 253 -15.81 6.86 15.51
CA ALA A 253 -15.39 8.26 15.44
C ALA A 253 -13.85 8.35 15.37
N ALA A 254 -13.35 9.25 14.52
CA ALA A 254 -11.93 9.56 14.50
C ALA A 254 -11.50 10.24 15.80
N GLY A 255 -10.26 9.98 16.23
CA GLY A 255 -9.59 10.81 17.24
C GLY A 255 -9.39 12.25 16.75
N PRO A 256 -8.82 13.14 17.56
CA PRO A 256 -8.43 14.46 17.08
C PRO A 256 -7.45 14.37 15.91
N ALA A 257 -7.39 15.42 15.07
CA ALA A 257 -6.39 15.46 14.01
C ALA A 257 -4.99 15.45 14.61
N ALA A 258 -4.10 14.60 14.09
CA ALA A 258 -2.72 14.56 14.51
C ALA A 258 -1.97 15.82 14.05
N THR A 259 -0.89 16.16 14.77
CA THR A 259 -0.07 17.34 14.42
C THR A 259 0.76 17.02 13.18
N PRO A 260 0.73 17.88 12.13
CA PRO A 260 1.57 17.69 10.95
C PRO A 260 3.05 17.58 11.30
N ASN A 261 3.78 16.77 10.54
CA ASN A 261 5.22 16.71 10.67
C ASN A 261 5.86 17.98 10.07
N LYS A 262 6.97 18.39 10.68
CA LYS A 262 7.76 19.56 10.23
C LYS A 262 8.83 19.15 9.23
#